data_AF-A0A956IX54-F1
#
_entry.id   AF-A0A956IX54-F1
#
_cell.length_a   1.000
_cell.length_b   1.000
_cell.length_c   1.000
_cell.angle_alpha   90.00
_cell.angle_beta   90.00
_cell.angle_gamma   90.00
#
_symmetry.space_group_name_H-M   'P 1'
#
loop_
_entity.id
_entity.type
_entity.pdbx_description
1 polymer ?
#
loop_
_entity_poly.entity_id
_entity_poly.type
_entity_poly.pdbx_seq_one_letter_code
_entity_poly.pdbx_strand_id
1 'polypeptide(L)'
;MLIAQLRPRDVREPNLTSEGRIEWTPKLADLDATIPHPKHGYWRAFQIAFLLMSIRGIAEPRSSAREIVDLIWFPTGGGKTEAYLGLTAFTILFNRISGSELSGADVVMRYTLRLLTAQQFQRAAVLFCALEHLRKRNGMLGEKAFRIGLWVGGSSSPNT
;
A
#
# COMPACT_ATOMS: atom_id res chain seq x y z
N MET A 1 -6.90 -6.90 4.37
CA MET A 1 -5.57 -7.12 3.81
C MET A 1 -5.35 -6.15 2.66
N LEU A 2 -4.10 -5.80 2.34
CA LEU A 2 -3.80 -5.24 1.02
C LEU A 2 -3.79 -6.37 -0.01
N ILE A 3 -4.85 -6.48 -0.82
CA ILE A 3 -4.99 -7.50 -1.87
C ILE A 3 -3.79 -7.46 -2.82
N ALA A 4 -3.28 -6.24 -3.11
CA ALA A 4 -2.11 -6.04 -3.97
C ALA A 4 -0.82 -6.73 -3.44
N GLN A 5 -0.79 -7.14 -2.18
CA GLN A 5 0.36 -7.84 -1.57
C GLN A 5 0.08 -9.32 -1.30
N LEU A 6 -1.03 -9.85 -1.78
CA LEU A 6 -1.30 -11.28 -1.77
C LEU A 6 -0.23 -12.00 -2.59
N ARG A 7 0.37 -13.01 -1.96
CA ARG A 7 1.20 -13.97 -2.67
C ARG A 7 0.36 -15.21 -2.99
N PRO A 8 0.47 -15.79 -4.19
CA PRO A 8 -0.06 -17.10 -4.47
C PRO A 8 0.46 -18.10 -3.42
N ARG A 9 -0.44 -18.95 -2.91
CA ARG A 9 -0.01 -20.08 -2.05
C ARG A 9 0.58 -21.20 -2.90
N ASP A 10 0.01 -21.38 -4.09
CA ASP A 10 0.42 -22.37 -5.06
C ASP A 10 1.31 -21.73 -6.13
N VAL A 11 2.30 -22.48 -6.60
CA VAL A 11 3.13 -22.08 -7.74
C VAL A 11 2.23 -21.96 -8.96
N ARG A 12 2.37 -20.87 -9.70
CA ARG A 12 1.62 -20.63 -10.93
C ARG A 12 2.52 -20.94 -12.12
N GLU A 13 2.02 -21.76 -13.03
CA GLU A 13 2.75 -22.15 -14.24
C GLU A 13 2.31 -21.30 -15.43
N PRO A 14 3.26 -20.81 -16.24
CA PRO A 14 2.95 -20.09 -17.47
C PRO A 14 2.55 -21.07 -18.58
N ASN A 15 1.36 -20.87 -19.14
CA ASN A 15 0.85 -21.58 -20.31
C ASN A 15 0.73 -20.59 -21.47
N LEU A 16 1.27 -20.96 -22.62
CA LEU A 16 1.12 -20.15 -23.84
C LEU A 16 -0.21 -20.52 -24.52
N THR A 17 -1.09 -19.55 -24.69
CA THR A 17 -2.34 -19.77 -25.43
C THR A 17 -2.07 -19.87 -26.93
N SER A 18 -3.03 -20.43 -27.68
CA SER A 18 -2.99 -20.47 -29.15
C SER A 18 -2.91 -19.09 -29.80
N GLU A 19 -3.22 -18.02 -29.06
CA GLU A 19 -3.12 -16.62 -29.47
C GLU A 19 -1.77 -15.98 -29.09
N GLY A 20 -0.82 -16.75 -28.56
CA GLY A 20 0.51 -16.26 -28.15
C GLY A 20 0.53 -15.46 -26.84
N ARG A 21 -0.53 -15.53 -26.02
CA ARG A 21 -0.57 -14.86 -24.70
C ARG A 21 -0.10 -15.82 -23.61
N ILE A 22 0.63 -15.29 -22.62
CA ILE A 22 0.99 -16.06 -21.43
C ILE A 22 -0.16 -15.98 -20.43
N GLU A 23 -0.79 -17.12 -20.17
CA GLU A 23 -1.77 -17.30 -19.10
C GLU A 23 -1.15 -18.07 -17.93
N TRP A 24 -1.49 -17.68 -16.71
CA TRP A 24 -0.92 -18.28 -15.51
C TRP A 24 -1.98 -19.14 -14.81
N THR A 25 -1.69 -20.43 -14.66
CA THR A 25 -2.60 -21.41 -14.02
C THR A 25 -2.05 -21.83 -12.65
N PRO A 26 -2.85 -21.84 -11.58
CA PRO A 26 -4.25 -21.42 -11.52
C PRO A 26 -4.42 -19.90 -11.68
N LYS A 27 -5.61 -19.46 -12.11
CA LYS A 27 -5.95 -18.02 -12.10
C LYS A 27 -5.83 -17.49 -10.67
N LEU A 28 -5.37 -16.26 -10.52
CA LEU A 28 -5.35 -15.63 -9.21
C LEU A 28 -6.79 -15.58 -8.70
N ALA A 29 -7.03 -16.16 -7.52
CA ALA A 29 -8.36 -16.11 -6.92
C ALA A 29 -8.77 -14.64 -6.74
N ASP A 30 -9.90 -14.26 -7.33
CA ASP A 30 -10.46 -12.94 -7.13
C ASP A 30 -11.05 -12.91 -5.72
N LEU A 31 -10.25 -12.40 -4.78
CA LEU A 31 -10.57 -12.41 -3.37
C LEU A 31 -11.54 -11.26 -3.08
N ASP A 32 -12.80 -11.59 -2.90
CA ASP A 32 -13.78 -10.66 -2.36
C ASP A 32 -13.53 -10.45 -0.87
N ALA A 33 -12.98 -9.28 -0.53
CA ALA A 33 -12.67 -8.91 0.85
C ALA A 33 -13.93 -8.67 1.72
N THR A 34 -15.13 -8.62 1.12
CA THR A 34 -16.40 -8.51 1.85
C THR A 34 -16.88 -9.84 2.40
N ILE A 35 -16.41 -10.96 1.84
CA ILE A 35 -16.76 -12.31 2.28
C ILE A 35 -15.76 -12.75 3.35
N PRO A 36 -16.15 -12.98 4.61
CA PRO A 36 -15.21 -13.39 5.65
C PRO A 36 -14.57 -14.74 5.34
N HIS A 37 -13.25 -14.85 5.47
CA HIS A 37 -12.60 -16.14 5.35
C HIS A 37 -12.98 -17.03 6.55
N PRO A 38 -13.42 -18.28 6.34
CA PRO A 38 -14.11 -19.09 7.36
C PRO A 38 -13.28 -19.40 8.61
N LYS A 39 -11.96 -19.30 8.52
CA LYS A 39 -11.02 -19.64 9.61
C LYS A 39 -10.11 -18.49 10.07
N HIS A 40 -9.99 -17.41 9.29
CA HIS A 40 -8.95 -16.40 9.51
C HIS A 40 -9.43 -15.01 9.13
N GLY A 41 -8.98 -13.98 9.84
CA GLY A 41 -9.18 -12.59 9.43
C GLY A 41 -8.22 -12.18 8.31
N TYR A 42 -8.66 -11.26 7.45
CA TYR A 42 -7.82 -10.65 6.41
C TYR A 42 -6.79 -9.64 6.94
N TRP A 43 -6.96 -9.20 8.18
CA TRP A 43 -6.03 -8.32 8.87
C TRP A 43 -5.72 -8.92 10.24
N ARG A 44 -4.49 -8.73 10.71
CA ARG A 44 -4.11 -9.03 12.08
C ARG A 44 -4.67 -7.94 12.99
N ALA A 45 -5.09 -8.30 14.20
CA ALA A 45 -5.73 -7.37 15.14
C ALA A 45 -4.93 -6.08 15.36
N PHE A 46 -3.60 -6.18 15.54
CA PHE A 46 -2.76 -5.00 15.74
C PHE A 46 -2.68 -4.06 14.53
N GLN A 47 -2.81 -4.60 13.31
CA GLN A 47 -2.80 -3.79 12.10
C GLN A 47 -4.06 -2.91 12.07
N ILE A 48 -5.21 -3.49 12.46
CA ILE A 48 -6.48 -2.76 12.58
C ILE A 48 -6.38 -1.73 13.71
N ALA A 49 -5.86 -2.12 14.88
CA ALA A 49 -5.68 -1.22 16.01
C ALA A 49 -4.81 -0.02 15.63
N PHE A 50 -3.67 -0.25 14.96
CA PHE A 50 -2.80 0.81 14.48
C PHE A 50 -3.52 1.77 13.52
N LEU A 51 -4.27 1.23 12.54
CA LEU A 51 -5.06 2.07 11.63
C LEU A 51 -6.07 2.94 12.39
N LEU A 52 -6.86 2.33 13.28
CA LEU A 52 -7.90 3.04 14.04
C LEU A 52 -7.31 4.12 14.94
N MET A 53 -6.14 3.89 15.53
CA MET A 53 -5.44 4.88 16.35
C MET A 53 -4.99 6.08 15.51
N SER A 54 -4.46 5.85 14.31
CA SER A 54 -3.87 6.92 13.49
C SER A 54 -4.89 7.69 12.63
N ILE A 55 -6.03 7.09 12.27
CA ILE A 55 -7.02 7.71 11.36
C ILE A 55 -7.49 9.08 11.83
N ARG A 56 -7.74 9.26 13.13
CA ARG A 56 -8.27 10.52 13.66
C ARG A 56 -7.30 11.69 13.47
N GLY A 57 -6.01 11.47 13.71
CA GLY A 57 -4.98 12.51 13.49
C GLY A 57 -4.87 12.92 12.01
N ILE A 58 -5.15 11.99 11.10
CA ILE A 58 -5.13 12.24 9.65
C ILE A 58 -6.39 12.97 9.21
N ALA A 59 -7.56 12.50 9.62
CA ALA A 59 -8.85 13.00 9.12
C ALA A 59 -9.28 14.33 9.74
N GLU A 60 -8.83 14.66 10.95
CA GLU A 60 -9.24 15.86 11.69
C GLU A 60 -8.06 16.83 11.87
N PRO A 61 -7.99 17.95 11.10
CA PRO A 61 -6.88 18.89 11.17
C PRO A 61 -6.65 19.53 12.54
N ARG A 62 -7.69 19.61 13.38
CA ARG A 62 -7.65 20.20 14.73
C ARG A 62 -7.53 19.17 15.86
N SER A 63 -7.35 17.89 15.54
CA SER A 63 -7.24 16.85 16.55
C SER A 63 -5.88 16.89 17.25
N SER A 64 -5.87 16.81 18.58
CA SER A 64 -4.65 16.66 19.37
C SER A 64 -3.91 15.34 19.08
N ALA A 65 -4.58 14.36 18.45
CA ALA A 65 -3.93 13.12 18.01
C ALA A 65 -2.80 13.38 17.00
N ARG A 66 -2.75 14.55 16.34
CA ARG A 66 -1.66 14.95 15.44
C ARG A 66 -0.33 15.18 16.14
N GLU A 67 -0.37 15.43 17.44
CA GLU A 67 0.82 15.64 18.27
C GLU A 67 1.39 14.33 18.82
N ILE A 68 0.73 13.20 18.52
CA ILE A 68 1.11 11.87 19.00
C ILE A 68 1.94 11.15 17.94
N VAL A 69 3.05 10.54 18.38
CA VAL A 69 3.84 9.62 17.56
C VAL A 69 3.43 8.19 17.88
N ASP A 70 2.78 7.52 16.94
CA ASP A 70 2.40 6.12 17.06
C ASP A 70 3.61 5.19 16.84
N LEU A 71 3.83 4.24 17.76
CA LEU A 71 4.90 3.24 17.69
C LEU A 71 4.34 1.83 17.45
N ILE A 72 4.74 1.19 16.36
CA ILE A 72 4.44 -0.24 16.13
C ILE A 72 5.60 -1.10 16.61
N TRP A 73 5.43 -1.74 17.77
CA TRP A 73 6.36 -2.74 18.29
C TRP A 73 5.84 -4.17 18.05
N PHE A 74 6.30 -4.83 16.99
CA PHE A 74 5.97 -6.23 16.68
C PHE A 74 7.18 -6.98 16.12
N PRO A 75 7.26 -8.31 16.28
CA PRO A 75 8.34 -9.12 15.70
C PRO A 75 8.53 -8.94 14.18
N THR A 76 9.72 -9.24 13.69
CA THR A 76 9.99 -9.33 12.24
C THR A 76 9.07 -10.37 11.59
N GLY A 77 8.65 -10.11 10.34
CA GLY A 77 7.63 -10.93 9.67
C GLY A 77 6.21 -10.82 10.26
N GLY A 78 6.01 -10.01 11.32
CA GLY A 78 4.72 -9.88 11.99
C GLY A 78 3.64 -9.12 11.22
N GLY A 79 3.97 -8.52 10.07
CA GLY A 79 3.01 -7.77 9.24
C GLY A 79 2.99 -6.25 9.48
N LYS A 80 4.08 -5.68 10.00
CA LYS A 80 4.18 -4.23 10.28
C LYS A 80 4.03 -3.39 9.01
N THR A 81 4.58 -3.88 7.90
CA THR A 81 4.55 -3.18 6.61
C THR A 81 3.15 -2.99 6.08
N GLU A 82 2.32 -4.00 6.17
CA GLU A 82 0.94 -3.97 5.74
C GLU A 82 0.12 -2.96 6.55
N ALA A 83 0.45 -2.76 7.84
CA ALA A 83 -0.21 -1.77 8.69
C ALA A 83 0.04 -0.34 8.17
N TYR A 84 1.31 0.07 8.03
CA TYR A 84 1.62 1.44 7.58
C TYR A 84 1.31 1.65 6.10
N LEU A 85 1.33 0.61 5.26
CA LEU A 85 0.89 0.73 3.86
C LEU A 85 -0.64 0.87 3.76
N GLY A 86 -1.40 0.20 4.65
CA GLY A 86 -2.83 0.43 4.79
C GLY A 86 -3.12 1.88 5.19
N LEU A 87 -2.35 2.42 6.14
CA LEU A 87 -2.48 3.81 6.57
C LEU A 87 -2.12 4.78 5.44
N THR A 88 -1.05 4.48 4.70
CA THR A 88 -0.62 5.25 3.51
C THR A 88 -1.74 5.33 2.46
N ALA A 89 -2.36 4.19 2.15
CA ALA A 89 -3.48 4.14 1.21
C ALA A 89 -4.66 4.99 1.69
N PHE A 90 -5.01 4.88 2.98
CA PHE A 90 -6.06 5.70 3.60
C PHE A 90 -5.75 7.19 3.48
N THR A 91 -4.56 7.65 3.89
CA THR A 91 -4.16 9.07 3.83
C THR A 91 -4.26 9.64 2.42
N ILE A 92 -3.72 8.92 1.43
CA ILE A 92 -3.70 9.37 0.03
C ILE A 92 -5.13 9.46 -0.53
N LEU A 93 -5.96 8.44 -0.28
CA LEU A 93 -7.35 8.42 -0.76
C LEU A 93 -8.22 9.45 -0.03
N PHE A 94 -8.04 9.60 1.28
CA PHE A 94 -8.74 10.60 2.08
C PHE A 94 -8.42 12.01 1.59
N ASN A 95 -7.14 12.38 1.45
CA ASN A 95 -6.75 13.70 0.95
C ASN A 95 -7.34 13.97 -0.44
N ARG A 96 -7.39 12.94 -1.31
CA ARG A 96 -8.00 13.05 -2.63
C ARG A 96 -9.50 13.32 -2.59
N ILE A 97 -10.24 12.56 -1.78
CA ILE A 97 -11.71 12.63 -1.73
C ILE A 97 -12.18 13.87 -0.96
N SER A 98 -11.47 14.25 0.10
CA SER A 98 -11.82 15.39 0.96
C SER A 98 -11.66 16.75 0.29
N GLY A 99 -11.19 16.80 -0.97
CA GLY A 99 -10.94 18.05 -1.70
C GLY A 99 -9.83 18.91 -1.08
N SER A 100 -9.12 18.35 -0.10
CA SER A 100 -7.94 18.94 0.51
C SER A 100 -6.79 18.69 -0.46
N GLU A 101 -6.79 19.38 -1.61
CA GLU A 101 -5.67 19.31 -2.57
C GLU A 101 -4.43 19.94 -1.93
N LEU A 102 -3.80 19.19 -1.03
CA LEU A 102 -2.48 19.49 -0.53
C LEU A 102 -1.53 19.26 -1.70
N SER A 103 -1.05 20.35 -2.29
CA SER A 103 0.06 20.28 -3.24
C SER A 103 1.31 19.83 -2.47
N GLY A 104 1.74 18.59 -2.64
CA GLY A 104 2.93 18.08 -1.95
C GLY A 104 3.00 16.57 -1.87
N ALA A 105 3.77 16.10 -0.88
CA ALA A 105 3.91 14.70 -0.55
C ALA A 105 3.01 14.33 0.64
N ASP A 106 2.15 13.33 0.46
CA ASP A 106 1.24 12.86 1.52
C ASP A 106 1.97 12.04 2.60
N VAL A 107 2.96 11.24 2.18
CA VAL A 107 3.66 10.29 3.04
C VAL A 107 5.14 10.26 2.71
N VAL A 108 5.98 10.29 3.74
CA VAL A 108 7.43 10.08 3.65
C VAL A 108 7.80 8.82 4.42
N MET A 109 8.48 7.88 3.75
CA MET A 109 8.98 6.64 4.37
C MET A 109 10.50 6.69 4.42
N ARG A 110 11.06 6.44 5.62
CA ARG A 110 12.52 6.41 5.83
C ARG A 110 12.93 5.05 6.36
N TYR A 111 13.96 4.48 5.74
CA TYR A 111 14.59 3.24 6.17
C TYR A 111 16.09 3.48 6.38
N THR A 112 16.68 2.72 7.30
CA THR A 112 18.09 2.90 7.70
C THR A 112 19.07 2.27 6.71
N LEU A 113 18.68 1.17 6.05
CA LEU A 113 19.54 0.41 5.14
C LEU A 113 19.10 0.59 3.69
N ARG A 114 20.07 0.82 2.77
CA ARG A 114 19.80 1.04 1.34
C ARG A 114 19.03 -0.12 0.70
N LEU A 115 19.45 -1.36 0.95
CA LEU A 115 18.78 -2.55 0.42
C LEU A 115 17.33 -2.64 0.92
N LEU A 116 17.13 -2.35 2.21
CA LEU A 116 15.79 -2.32 2.79
C LEU A 116 14.95 -1.21 2.15
N THR A 117 15.51 -0.02 1.93
CA THR A 117 14.82 1.06 1.21
C THR A 117 14.34 0.60 -0.16
N ALA A 118 15.20 -0.04 -0.95
CA ALA A 118 14.84 -0.55 -2.27
C ALA A 118 13.73 -1.62 -2.21
N GLN A 119 13.85 -2.58 -1.29
CA GLN A 119 12.83 -3.63 -1.11
C GLN A 119 11.48 -3.07 -0.66
N GLN A 120 11.48 -2.12 0.28
CA GLN A 120 10.24 -1.51 0.76
C GLN A 120 9.63 -0.56 -0.28
N PHE A 121 10.47 0.09 -1.09
CA PHE A 121 10.01 0.87 -2.24
C PHE A 121 9.26 -0.02 -3.25
N GLN A 122 9.78 -1.20 -3.58
CA GLN A 122 9.07 -2.15 -4.46
C GLN A 122 7.69 -2.54 -3.89
N ARG A 123 7.61 -2.80 -2.58
CA ARG A 123 6.34 -3.12 -1.92
C ARG A 123 5.34 -1.97 -1.96
N ALA A 124 5.83 -0.74 -1.77
CA ALA A 124 5.00 0.46 -1.86
C ALA A 124 4.59 0.74 -3.32
N ALA A 125 5.47 0.54 -4.30
CA ALA A 125 5.16 0.72 -5.72
C ALA A 125 3.98 -0.15 -6.16
N VAL A 126 3.90 -1.40 -5.68
CA VAL A 126 2.76 -2.29 -5.94
C VAL A 126 1.43 -1.71 -5.40
N LEU A 127 1.46 -1.07 -4.21
CA LEU A 127 0.30 -0.34 -3.70
C LEU A 127 -0.08 0.82 -4.63
N PHE A 128 0.88 1.60 -5.11
CA PHE A 128 0.62 2.70 -6.03
C PHE A 128 0.05 2.24 -7.37
N CYS A 129 0.50 1.09 -7.90
CA CYS A 129 -0.11 0.47 -9.07
C CYS A 129 -1.59 0.14 -8.84
N ALA A 130 -1.93 -0.42 -7.66
CA ALA A 130 -3.31 -0.72 -7.30
C ALA A 130 -4.15 0.57 -7.13
N LEU A 131 -3.59 1.61 -6.52
CA LEU A 131 -4.26 2.91 -6.39
C LEU A 131 -4.53 3.55 -7.76
N GLU A 132 -3.58 3.49 -8.69
CA GLU A 132 -3.78 3.99 -10.06
C GLU A 132 -4.83 3.19 -10.83
N HIS A 133 -4.87 1.88 -10.64
CA HIS A 133 -5.92 1.03 -11.22
C HIS A 133 -7.31 1.41 -10.71
N LEU A 134 -7.44 1.69 -9.41
CA LEU A 134 -8.69 2.18 -8.81
C LEU A 134 -9.06 3.56 -9.35
N ARG A 135 -8.09 4.49 -9.43
CA ARG A 135 -8.31 5.86 -9.94
C ARG A 135 -8.90 5.87 -11.34
N LYS A 136 -8.33 5.09 -12.26
CA LYS A 136 -8.80 5.01 -13.66
C LYS A 136 -10.23 4.50 -13.80
N ARG A 137 -10.77 3.83 -12.77
CA ARG A 137 -12.13 3.26 -12.76
C ARG A 137 -13.10 4.06 -11.89
N ASN A 138 -12.62 5.07 -11.18
CA ASN A 138 -13.42 5.84 -10.23
C ASN A 138 -13.13 7.34 -10.37
N GLY A 139 -14.06 8.06 -11.00
CA GLY A 139 -13.95 9.50 -11.23
C GLY A 139 -13.83 10.34 -9.96
N MET A 140 -14.28 9.85 -8.79
CA MET A 140 -14.12 10.55 -7.51
C MET A 140 -12.64 10.72 -7.10
N LEU A 141 -11.75 9.91 -7.65
CA LEU A 141 -10.32 9.98 -7.35
C LEU A 141 -9.57 10.97 -8.25
N GLY A 142 -10.27 11.65 -9.17
CA GLY A 142 -9.74 12.71 -10.03
C GLY A 142 -8.69 12.27 -11.05
N GLU A 143 -8.21 13.24 -11.83
CA GLU A 143 -7.36 13.00 -13.00
C GLU A 143 -5.87 12.87 -12.68
N LYS A 144 -5.42 13.47 -11.56
CA LYS A 144 -4.01 13.49 -11.20
C LYS A 144 -3.54 12.10 -10.76
N ALA A 145 -2.56 11.54 -11.46
CA ALA A 145 -1.95 10.26 -11.10
C ALA A 145 -1.33 10.26 -9.70
N PHE A 146 -1.50 9.17 -8.96
CA PHE A 146 -0.72 8.85 -7.76
C PHE A 146 0.72 8.52 -8.15
N ARG A 147 1.67 9.12 -7.43
CA ARG A 147 3.10 9.01 -7.72
C ARG A 147 3.87 8.63 -6.47
N ILE A 148 4.86 7.76 -6.64
CA ILE A 148 5.83 7.39 -5.61
C ILE A 148 7.24 7.69 -6.14
N GLY A 149 8.10 8.21 -5.28
CA GLY A 149 9.51 8.49 -5.58
C GLY A 149 10.44 7.76 -4.63
N LEU A 150 11.68 7.55 -5.07
CA LEU A 150 12.75 6.98 -4.27
C LEU A 150 13.91 7.96 -4.21
N TRP A 151 14.29 8.39 -3.00
CA TRP A 151 15.46 9.22 -2.78
C TRP A 151 16.55 8.41 -2.08
N VAL A 152 17.62 8.08 -2.81
CA VAL A 152 18.74 7.22 -2.34
C VAL A 152 20.08 7.95 -2.24
N GLY A 153 20.10 9.26 -2.53
CA GLY A 153 21.32 10.08 -2.56
C GLY A 153 22.13 9.91 -3.84
N GLY A 154 22.90 10.94 -4.20
CA GLY A 154 23.58 11.03 -5.50
C GLY A 154 24.71 10.02 -5.73
N SER A 155 25.13 9.24 -4.73
CA SER A 155 26.14 8.19 -4.88
C SER A 155 25.56 6.85 -5.36
N SER A 156 24.23 6.74 -5.48
CA SER A 156 23.54 5.45 -5.69
C SER A 156 22.77 5.35 -7.01
N SER A 157 22.72 6.41 -7.82
CA SER A 157 22.19 6.42 -9.18
C SER A 157 23.21 7.08 -10.11
N PRO A 158 23.36 6.63 -11.38
CA PRO A 158 24.12 7.40 -12.35
C PRO A 158 23.46 8.77 -12.49
N ASN A 159 24.21 9.84 -12.21
CA ASN A 159 23.75 11.22 -12.39
C ASN A 159 24.16 11.77 -13.77
N THR A 160 24.24 10.89 -14.77
CA THR A 160 24.65 11.19 -16.16
C THR A 160 23.77 10.42 -17.13
#